data_AF-A0A2S3QPZ3-F1
#
_entry.id   AF-A0A2S3QPZ3-F1
#
_cell.length_a   1.000
_cell.length_b   1.000
_cell.length_c   1.000
_cell.angle_alpha   90.00
_cell.angle_beta   90.00
_cell.angle_gamma   90.00
#
_symmetry.space_group_name_H-M   'P 1'
#
loop_
_entity.id
_entity.type
_entity.pdbx_description
1 polymer ?
#
loop_
_entity_poly.entity_id
_entity_poly.type
_entity_poly.pdbx_seq_one_letter_code
_entity_poly.pdbx_strand_id
1 'polypeptide(L)'
;MVQQEQLIKEIKKRYPKHTYKQLGEMFQMQTTRLFRLMNGAEMRTSEYFKIKEKLEINSSELSSLIQFLEKHSFSLSRNDCNEIVSNLEEKFFIRKLTGL
;
A
#
# COMPACT_ATOMS: atom_id res chain seq x y z
N MET A 1 23.36 -1.49 1.61
CA MET A 1 23.15 -1.54 0.15
C MET A 1 22.00 -2.46 -0.27
N VAL A 2 21.94 -3.72 0.20
CA VAL A 2 20.88 -4.70 -0.18
C VAL A 2 19.44 -4.17 -0.03
N GLN A 3 19.11 -3.51 1.10
CA GLN A 3 17.75 -3.00 1.36
C GLN A 3 17.35 -1.85 0.43
N GLN A 4 18.30 -0.97 0.07
CA GLN A 4 18.04 0.11 -0.87
C GLN A 4 17.74 -0.46 -2.27
N GLU A 5 18.54 -1.42 -2.72
CA GLU A 5 18.34 -2.06 -4.03
C GLU A 5 17.00 -2.77 -4.11
N GLN A 6 16.59 -3.44 -3.03
CA GLN A 6 15.26 -4.06 -2.91
C GLN A 6 14.14 -3.02 -3.03
N LEU A 7 14.24 -1.91 -2.30
CA LEU A 7 13.25 -0.84 -2.34
C LEU A 7 13.11 -0.23 -3.76
N ILE A 8 14.24 0.01 -4.43
CA ILE A 8 14.23 0.51 -5.82
C ILE A 8 13.61 -0.52 -6.78
N LYS A 9 13.88 -1.83 -6.59
CA LYS A 9 13.24 -2.90 -7.37
C LYS A 9 11.73 -2.91 -7.15
N GLU A 10 11.26 -2.73 -5.94
CA GLU A 10 9.83 -2.65 -5.63
C GLU A 10 9.16 -1.45 -6.29
N ILE A 11 9.80 -0.26 -6.27
CA ILE A 11 9.30 0.93 -6.98
C ILE A 11 9.14 0.62 -8.47
N LYS A 12 10.16 0.02 -9.11
CA LYS A 12 10.13 -0.35 -10.53
C LYS A 12 9.05 -1.38 -10.84
N LYS A 13 8.84 -2.36 -9.95
CA LYS A 13 7.81 -3.40 -10.09
C LYS A 13 6.40 -2.81 -9.97
N ARG A 14 6.18 -1.92 -9.01
CA ARG A 14 4.85 -1.38 -8.71
C ARG A 14 4.43 -0.26 -9.66
N TYR A 15 5.41 0.50 -10.16
CA TYR A 15 5.17 1.67 -11.00
C TYR A 15 5.96 1.63 -12.31
N PRO A 16 5.83 0.57 -13.14
CA PRO A 16 6.67 0.36 -14.32
C PRO A 16 6.51 1.43 -15.41
N LYS A 17 5.38 2.15 -15.42
CA LYS A 17 5.05 3.19 -16.40
C LYS A 17 5.17 4.62 -15.87
N HIS A 18 5.52 4.80 -14.58
CA HIS A 18 5.62 6.14 -14.02
C HIS A 18 6.92 6.81 -14.43
N THR A 19 6.81 8.09 -14.83
CA THR A 19 7.97 8.95 -15.07
C THR A 19 8.61 9.37 -13.74
N TYR A 20 9.88 9.78 -13.78
CA TYR A 20 10.55 10.33 -12.59
C TYR A 20 9.84 11.56 -12.01
N LYS A 21 9.14 12.34 -12.84
CA LYS A 21 8.33 13.47 -12.37
C LYS A 21 7.18 12.98 -11.49
N GLN A 22 6.39 12.02 -11.98
CA GLN A 22 5.25 11.43 -11.26
C GLN A 22 5.69 10.74 -9.96
N LEU A 23 6.80 9.99 -10.00
CA LEU A 23 7.36 9.38 -8.80
C LEU A 23 7.91 10.42 -7.81
N GLY A 24 8.49 11.52 -8.32
CA GLY A 24 8.94 12.64 -7.50
C GLY A 24 7.78 13.30 -6.76
N GLU A 25 6.66 13.52 -7.42
CA GLU A 25 5.43 14.03 -6.80
C GLU A 25 4.89 13.04 -5.74
N MET A 26 4.81 11.75 -6.08
CA MET A 26 4.30 10.70 -5.18
C MET A 26 5.11 10.56 -3.89
N PHE A 27 6.43 10.52 -4.00
CA PHE A 27 7.33 10.41 -2.85
C PHE A 27 7.71 11.77 -2.27
N GLN A 28 7.15 12.86 -2.80
CA GLN A 28 7.47 14.24 -2.43
C GLN A 28 8.99 14.48 -2.37
N MET A 29 9.67 14.15 -3.47
CA MET A 29 11.10 14.30 -3.68
C MET A 29 11.38 15.05 -4.98
N GLN A 30 12.50 15.78 -5.00
CA GLN A 30 12.99 16.40 -6.21
C GLN A 30 13.28 15.33 -7.27
N THR A 31 12.81 15.56 -8.51
CA THR A 31 12.99 14.64 -9.64
C THR A 31 14.45 14.27 -9.87
N THR A 32 15.37 15.23 -9.74
CA THR A 32 16.82 15.01 -9.90
C THR A 32 17.39 14.11 -8.81
N ARG A 33 16.93 14.26 -7.55
CA ARG A 33 17.33 13.38 -6.45
C ARG A 33 16.81 11.96 -6.69
N LEU A 34 15.55 11.82 -7.07
CA LEU A 34 14.98 10.51 -7.40
C LEU A 34 15.71 9.84 -8.56
N PHE A 35 16.02 10.57 -9.63
CA PHE A 35 16.82 10.05 -10.74
C PHE A 35 18.16 9.50 -10.26
N ARG A 36 18.89 10.23 -9.39
CA ARG A 36 20.16 9.76 -8.83
C ARG A 36 19.98 8.47 -8.00
N LEU A 37 18.96 8.41 -7.14
CA LEU A 37 18.66 7.23 -6.32
C LEU A 37 18.36 6.00 -7.19
N MET A 38 17.57 6.18 -8.26
CA MET A 38 17.19 5.10 -9.18
C MET A 38 18.37 4.57 -10.01
N ASN A 39 19.46 5.34 -10.08
CA ASN A 39 20.73 5.00 -10.73
C ASN A 39 21.84 4.64 -9.73
N GLY A 40 21.51 4.35 -8.47
CA GLY A 40 22.46 3.79 -7.51
C GLY A 40 23.15 4.79 -6.59
N ALA A 41 22.77 6.07 -6.59
CA ALA A 41 23.24 6.99 -5.55
C ALA A 41 22.76 6.53 -4.17
N GLU A 42 23.59 6.76 -3.15
CA GLU A 42 23.27 6.39 -1.77
C GLU A 42 22.01 7.11 -1.27
N MET A 43 21.10 6.34 -0.67
CA MET A 43 19.84 6.80 -0.10
C MET A 43 20.03 7.22 1.36
N ARG A 44 19.53 8.40 1.72
CA ARG A 44 19.49 8.84 3.11
C ARG A 44 18.41 8.08 3.86
N THR A 45 18.60 7.87 5.15
CA THR A 45 17.63 7.19 6.03
C THR A 45 16.22 7.83 5.95
N SER A 46 16.15 9.15 5.89
CA SER A 46 14.87 9.87 5.75
C SER A 46 14.17 9.60 4.41
N GLU A 47 14.93 9.46 3.32
CA GLU A 47 14.41 9.13 1.99
C GLU A 47 13.89 7.69 1.97
N TYR A 48 14.62 6.76 2.61
CA TYR A 48 14.22 5.37 2.74
C TYR A 48 12.86 5.22 3.42
N PHE A 49 12.71 5.82 4.62
CA PHE A 49 11.45 5.72 5.36
C PHE A 49 10.29 6.38 4.63
N LYS A 50 10.53 7.53 3.97
CA LYS A 50 9.49 8.22 3.20
C LYS A 50 8.97 7.40 2.03
N ILE A 51 9.87 6.77 1.27
CA ILE A 51 9.50 5.89 0.17
C ILE A 51 8.74 4.67 0.70
N LYS A 52 9.25 4.04 1.77
CA LYS A 52 8.67 2.84 2.36
C LYS A 52 7.26 3.09 2.87
N GLU A 53 7.06 4.16 3.63
CA GLU A 53 5.74 4.60 4.11
C GLU A 53 4.75 4.77 2.95
N LYS A 54 5.16 5.43 1.85
CA LYS A 54 4.29 5.62 0.69
C LYS A 54 4.00 4.32 -0.07
N LEU A 55 4.92 3.36 -0.09
CA LEU A 55 4.68 2.04 -0.64
C LEU A 55 3.70 1.24 0.21
N GLU A 56 3.78 1.35 1.54
CA GLU A 56 2.88 0.69 2.48
C GLU A 56 1.47 1.30 2.44
N ILE A 57 1.34 2.63 2.47
CA ILE A 57 0.05 3.33 2.36
C ILE A 57 -0.69 2.99 1.06
N ASN A 58 0.05 2.84 -0.05
CA ASN A 58 -0.54 2.49 -1.35
C ASN A 58 -0.89 0.99 -1.48
N SER A 59 -0.60 0.15 -0.47
CA SER A 59 -1.04 -1.25 -0.40
C SER A 59 -2.47 -1.38 0.13
N SER A 60 -3.34 -0.46 -0.31
CA SER A 60 -4.59 -0.08 0.33
C SER A 60 -5.53 -1.25 0.64
N GLU A 61 -5.47 -2.36 -0.07
CA GLU A 61 -6.28 -3.54 0.29
C GLU A 61 -5.80 -4.23 1.58
N LEU A 62 -4.48 -4.39 1.75
CA LEU A 62 -3.92 -5.03 2.94
C LEU A 62 -4.00 -4.09 4.14
N SER A 63 -3.68 -2.80 3.96
CA SER A 63 -3.81 -1.81 5.03
C SER A 63 -5.26 -1.61 5.44
N SER A 64 -6.22 -1.58 4.50
CA SER A 64 -7.65 -1.55 4.84
C SER A 64 -8.12 -2.85 5.49
N LEU A 65 -7.61 -4.02 5.08
CA LEU A 65 -7.93 -5.28 5.73
C LEU A 65 -7.40 -5.34 7.17
N ILE A 66 -6.17 -4.87 7.41
CA ILE A 66 -5.58 -4.80 8.74
C ILE A 66 -6.39 -3.86 9.64
N GLN A 67 -6.68 -2.64 9.18
CA GLN A 67 -7.53 -1.69 9.93
C GLN A 67 -8.93 -2.24 10.21
N PHE A 68 -9.49 -2.96 9.24
CA PHE A 68 -10.78 -3.63 9.38
C PHE A 68 -10.72 -4.72 10.47
N LEU A 69 -9.70 -5.59 10.44
CA LEU A 69 -9.53 -6.65 11.43
C LEU A 69 -9.22 -6.08 12.83
N GLU A 70 -8.42 -5.03 12.94
CA GLU A 70 -8.11 -4.33 14.20
C GLU A 70 -9.35 -3.65 14.80
N LYS A 71 -10.22 -3.05 13.97
CA LYS A 71 -11.50 -2.48 14.43
C LYS A 71 -12.40 -3.53 15.09
N HIS A 72 -12.34 -4.78 14.64
CA HIS A 72 -13.17 -5.88 15.11
C HIS A 72 -12.44 -6.90 16.01
N SER A 73 -11.17 -6.66 16.37
CA SER A 73 -10.35 -7.63 17.11
C SER A 73 -10.69 -7.76 18.59
N PHE A 74 -11.39 -6.76 19.16
CA PHE A 74 -11.68 -6.70 20.60
C PHE A 74 -13.09 -7.17 20.98
N SER A 75 -14.01 -7.28 20.01
CA SER A 75 -15.27 -8.00 20.20
C SER A 75 -15.78 -8.51 18.85
N LEU A 76 -16.07 -9.81 18.76
CA LEU A 76 -16.94 -10.35 17.72
C LEU A 76 -18.40 -10.19 18.19
N SER A 77 -18.83 -8.95 18.42
CA SER A 77 -20.24 -8.71 18.71
C SER A 77 -21.06 -9.09 17.47
N ARG A 78 -22.36 -9.35 17.67
CA ARG A 78 -23.25 -9.68 16.54
C ARG A 78 -23.24 -8.59 15.46
N ASN A 79 -22.98 -7.35 15.84
CA ASN A 79 -22.87 -6.21 14.93
C ASN A 79 -21.56 -6.24 14.13
N ASP A 80 -20.44 -6.60 14.77
CA ASP A 80 -19.14 -6.74 14.10
C ASP A 80 -19.20 -7.85 13.04
N CYS A 81 -19.82 -8.98 13.37
CA CYS A 81 -20.05 -10.06 12.41
C CYS A 81 -20.91 -9.62 11.21
N ASN A 82 -21.96 -8.83 11.44
CA ASN A 82 -22.82 -8.33 10.35
C ASN A 82 -22.10 -7.31 9.45
N GLU A 83 -21.21 -6.49 10.01
CA GLU A 83 -20.40 -5.53 9.26
C GLU A 83 -19.34 -6.25 8.40
N ILE A 84 -18.74 -7.33 8.92
CA ILE A 84 -17.86 -8.24 8.17
C ILE A 84 -18.58 -8.89 7.00
N VAL A 85 -19.75 -9.50 7.24
CA VAL A 85 -20.52 -10.16 6.18
C VAL A 85 -20.90 -9.16 5.08
N SER A 86 -21.38 -7.98 5.45
CA SER A 86 -21.79 -6.96 4.47
C SER A 86 -20.61 -6.48 3.61
N ASN A 87 -19.44 -6.26 4.21
CA ASN A 87 -18.23 -5.87 3.46
C ASN A 87 -17.74 -6.97 2.51
N LEU A 88 -17.84 -8.24 2.92
CA LEU A 88 -17.48 -9.38 2.08
C LEU A 88 -18.47 -9.55 0.92
N GLU A 89 -19.76 -9.37 1.17
CA GLU A 89 -20.81 -9.41 0.13
C GLU A 89 -20.60 -8.31 -0.91
N GLU A 90 -20.29 -7.08 -0.49
CA GLU A 90 -20.00 -5.94 -1.38
C GLU A 90 -18.74 -6.15 -2.21
N LYS A 91 -17.65 -6.64 -1.62
CA LYS A 91 -16.36 -6.78 -2.30
C LYS A 91 -16.27 -8.00 -3.21
N PHE A 92 -16.92 -9.10 -2.86
CA PHE A 92 -16.83 -10.35 -3.62
C PHE A 92 -17.99 -10.57 -4.58
N PHE A 93 -18.92 -9.61 -4.72
CA PHE A 93 -20.15 -9.81 -5.51
C PHE A 93 -20.80 -11.15 -5.17
N ILE A 94 -20.78 -11.54 -3.89
CA ILE A 94 -21.50 -12.73 -3.44
C ILE A 94 -22.96 -12.30 -3.51
N ARG A 95 -23.54 -12.48 -4.71
CA ARG A 95 -24.98 -12.43 -4.91
C ARG A 95 -25.54 -13.25 -3.78
N LYS A 96 -26.39 -12.63 -2.96
CA LYS A 96 -27.31 -13.35 -2.08
C LYS A 96 -27.74 -14.60 -2.84
N LEU A 97 -27.31 -15.76 -2.37
CA LEU A 97 -27.92 -17.02 -2.76
C LEU A 97 -29.35 -16.91 -2.23
N THR A 98 -30.20 -16.23 -3.00
CA THR A 98 -31.60 -16.05 -2.67
C THR A 98 -32.23 -17.42 -2.61
N GLY A 99 -32.85 -17.70 -1.47
CA GLY A 99 -33.94 -18.67 -1.39
C GLY A 99 -33.81 -19.67 -0.25
N LEU A 100 -34.11 -19.22 0.98
CA LEU A 100 -35.20 -19.72 1.85
C LEU A 100 -35.07 -19.11 3.26
#